data_AF-A0A7C1BPF1-F1
#
_entry.id   AF-A0A7C1BPF1-F1
#
_cell.length_a   1.000
_cell.length_b   1.000
_cell.length_c   1.000
_cell.angle_alpha   90.00
_cell.angle_beta   90.00
_cell.angle_gamma   90.00
#
_symmetry.space_group_name_H-M   'P 1'
#
loop_
_entity.id
_entity.type
_entity.pdbx_description
1 polymer ?
#
loop_
_entity_poly.entity_id
_entity_poly.type
_entity_poly.pdbx_seq_one_letter_code
_entity_poly.pdbx_strand_id
1 'polypeptide(L)' 'MKTSVISFKIDITVLRKIERLVTNGYFRNKSEFIREAILYKLAKDGLLKSE' A
#
# COMPACT_ATOMS: atom_id res chain seq x y z
N MET A 1 9.59 13.92 7.65
CA MET A 1 8.46 13.02 7.38
C MET A 1 8.38 11.99 8.52
N LYS A 2 7.33 11.99 9.34
CA LYS A 2 7.17 10.98 10.40
C LYS A 2 6.59 9.71 9.77
N THR A 3 7.21 8.56 10.01
CA THR A 3 6.73 7.26 9.51
C THR A 3 6.42 6.37 10.69
N SER A 4 5.23 5.76 10.70
CA SER A 4 4.82 4.76 11.68
C SER A 4 4.74 3.39 11.01
N VAL A 5 5.16 2.34 11.72
CA VAL A 5 4.99 0.95 11.26
C VAL A 5 3.62 0.46 11.67
N ILE A 6 2.87 -0.09 10.73
CA ILE A 6 1.60 -0.77 10.99
C ILE A 6 1.74 -2.26 10.67
N SER A 7 1.14 -3.12 11.50
CA SER A 7 1.05 -4.56 11.26
C SER A 7 -0.42 -4.97 11.22
N PHE A 8 -0.78 -5.80 10.24
CA PHE A 8 -2.14 -6.32 10.09
C PHE A 8 -2.11 -7.70 9.43
N LYS A 9 -3.17 -8.48 9.64
CA LYS A 9 -3.36 -9.77 8.98
C LYS A 9 -4.01 -9.54 7.61
N ILE A 10 -3.54 -10.25 6.59
CA ILE A 10 -4.08 -10.24 5.23
C ILE A 10 -4.17 -11.66 4.70
N ASP A 11 -5.12 -11.92 3.81
CA ASP A 11 -5.23 -13.18 3.11
C ASP A 11 -3.94 -13.51 2.32
N ILE A 12 -3.48 -14.76 2.42
CA ILE A 12 -2.22 -15.20 1.82
C ILE A 12 -2.24 -15.12 0.28
N THR A 13 -3.39 -15.30 -0.35
CA THR A 13 -3.54 -15.19 -1.80
C THR A 13 -3.38 -13.74 -2.26
N VAL A 14 -3.85 -12.78 -1.46
CA VAL A 14 -3.66 -11.35 -1.72
C VAL A 14 -2.18 -10.98 -1.54
N LEU A 15 -1.54 -11.43 -0.46
CA LEU A 15 -0.12 -11.20 -0.24
C LEU A 15 0.74 -11.70 -1.41
N ARG A 16 0.45 -12.89 -1.93
CA ARG A 16 1.15 -13.46 -3.10
C ARG A 16 0.96 -12.61 -4.37
N LYS A 17 -0.21 -12.01 -4.57
CA LYS A 17 -0.45 -11.09 -5.70
C LYS A 17 0.39 -9.82 -5.55
N ILE A 18 0.46 -9.27 -4.35
CA ILE A 18 1.31 -8.10 -4.04
C ILE A 18 2.79 -8.45 -4.27
N GLU A 19 3.24 -9.62 -3.83
CA GLU A 19 4.60 -10.10 -4.07
C GLU A 19 4.96 -10.14 -5.54
N ARG A 20 4.08 -10.70 -6.38
CA ARG A 20 4.31 -10.72 -7.84
C ARG A 20 4.49 -9.33 -8.42
N LEU A 21 3.70 -8.35 -7.97
CA LEU A 21 3.83 -6.97 -8.45
C LEU A 21 5.18 -6.35 -8.04
N VAL A 22 5.64 -6.61 -6.82
CA VAL A 22 6.95 -6.17 -6.33
C VAL A 22 8.07 -6.86 -7.10
N THR A 23 8.01 -8.19 -7.26
CA THR A 23 9.02 -8.97 -7.98
C THR A 23 9.13 -8.56 -9.45
N ASN A 24 8.01 -8.19 -10.09
CA ASN A 24 7.98 -7.72 -11.47
C ASN A 24 8.44 -6.26 -11.61
N GLY A 25 8.84 -5.58 -10.53
CA GLY A 25 9.39 -4.22 -10.56
C GLY A 25 8.34 -3.10 -10.65
N TYR A 26 7.05 -3.40 -10.52
CA TYR A 26 6.01 -2.35 -10.49
C TYR A 26 6.08 -1.51 -9.20
N PHE A 27 6.59 -2.09 -8.11
CA PHE A 27 6.79 -1.43 -6.83
C PHE A 27 8.11 -1.88 -6.21
N ARG A 28 8.80 -0.99 -5.49
CA ARG A 28 10.09 -1.26 -4.82
C ARG A 28 9.93 -2.22 -3.64
N ASN A 29 8.80 -2.16 -2.92
CA ASN A 29 8.50 -3.04 -1.79
C ASN A 29 7.00 -3.08 -1.45
N LYS A 30 6.61 -3.99 -0.56
CA LYS A 30 5.22 -4.16 -0.10
C LYS A 30 4.67 -2.89 0.56
N SER A 31 5.49 -2.19 1.34
CA SER A 31 5.07 -0.97 2.05
C SER A 31 4.75 0.17 1.09
N GLU A 32 5.48 0.28 -0.02
CA GLU A 32 5.16 1.22 -1.09
C GLU A 32 3.82 0.87 -1.75
N PHE A 33 3.62 -0.39 -2.15
CA PHE A 33 2.34 -0.83 -2.72
C PHE A 33 1.15 -0.48 -1.80
N ILE A 34 1.25 -0.83 -0.51
CA ILE A 34 0.18 -0.56 0.46
C ILE A 34 -0.04 0.95 0.65
N ARG A 35 1.04 1.75 0.69
CA ARG A 35 0.94 3.20 0.80
C ARG A 35 0.20 3.80 -0.38
N GLU A 36 0.58 3.45 -1.61
CA GLU A 36 -0.09 3.94 -2.83
C GLU A 36 -1.57 3.52 -2.87
N ALA A 37 -1.88 2.29 -2.46
CA ALA A 37 -3.27 1.82 -2.39
C ALA A 37 -4.11 2.60 -1.36
N ILE A 38 -3.54 2.90 -0.19
CA ILE A 38 -4.19 3.72 0.84
C ILE A 38 -4.40 5.15 0.33
N LEU A 39 -3.36 5.77 -0.25
CA LEU A 39 -3.44 7.13 -0.79
C LEU A 39 -4.49 7.23 -1.90
N TYR A 40 -4.52 6.25 -2.81
CA TYR A 40 -5.54 6.17 -3.85
C TYR A 40 -6.96 6.10 -3.26
N LYS A 41 -7.18 5.26 -2.24
CA LYS A 41 -8.49 5.13 -1.60
C LYS A 41 -8.91 6.43 -0.90
N LEU A 42 -8.00 7.04 -0.13
CA LEU A 42 -8.26 8.32 0.54
C LEU A 42 -8.55 9.44 -0.48
N ALA A 43 -7.81 9.49 -1.59
CA ALA A 43 -8.05 10.46 -2.66
C ALA A 43 -9.43 10.28 -3.28
N LYS A 44 -9.78 9.04 -3.61
CA LYS A 44 -11.08 8.67 -4.19
C LYS A 44 -12.24 9.05 -3.29
N ASP A 45 -12.05 8.97 -1.96
CA ASP A 45 -13.08 9.32 -0.98
C ASP A 45 -13.06 10.81 -0.59
N GLY A 46 -12.19 11.63 -1.19
CA GLY A 46 -12.06 13.06 -0.87
C GLY A 46 -11.38 13.36 0.47
N LEU A 47 -10.79 12.34 1.11
CA LEU A 47 -10.15 12.41 2.43
C LEU A 47 -8.65 12.75 2.35
N LEU A 48 -8.10 12.89 1.15
CA LEU A 48 -6.69 13.23 0.94
C LEU A 48 -6.39 14.73 1.04
N LYS A 49 -7.36 15.57 1.44
CA LYS A 49 -7.11 17.01 1.56
C LYS A 49 -6.32 17.34 2.82
N SER A 50 -5.14 17.87 2.52
CA SER A 50 -4.09 18.56 3.28
C SER A 50 -4.49 19.11 4.65
N GLU A 51 -3.80 18.63 5.69
CA GLU A 51 -3.29 19.57 6.70
C GLU A 51 -2.30 20.54 6.05
#